data_AF-A0A814E9G2-F1
#
_entry.id   AF-A0A814E9G2-F1
#
_cell.length_a   1.000
_cell.length_b   1.000
_cell.length_c   1.000
_cell.angle_alpha   90.00
_cell.angle_beta   90.00
_cell.angle_gamma   90.00
#
_symmetry.space_group_name_H-M   'P 1'
#
loop_
_entity.id
_entity.type
_entity.pdbx_description
1 polymer ?
#
loop_
_entity_poly.entity_id
_entity_poly.type
_entity_poly.pdbx_seq_one_letter_code
_entity_poly.pdbx_strand_id
1 'polypeptide(L)'
;IFFAQYCQGLTLTSLSIDFDPYPFTAGYVVNATNTYLDVQIQSSHRADVNRRVLGLIRYDPIEMRPAFGSHTYNFYQVPPTSANTSLVSTDILRIPIASQTDFHRGDALVAVYDISVHTIYIQNSFDVTIQSIDVHSAWGMVLVTNRVRRLTISDYHVAPKNGRWLSANSDCMHLISTREFISLKDSKCQMQGDDGLNVLTPYVSVANVINSTALILQAFNWTDPLFIEDGTQLEFSPNKQPFTEYQRGTIVSSTFYTSTSRLFTFNSSINVNSGDFACVADIASLTIRNFTVEHNRARGVLLETRNIDIRQSIFNKTSGPAILFQPSLYWHEGLPGRNVTLAENLYIHCNEGIGQQQGFITILPEPTQLIPVINDIRIESSTFYFGNFSRALMQSNNGNNVYITGNYISTNSSAPLISICNSRNITASNNTVINIQSKIDQYYRYDSTSPCQMNLSSLIDLPSSAFNSSFPPPVLLT
;
A
#
# COMPACT_ATOMS: atom_id res chain seq x y z
N ILE A 1 16.63 -9.88 9.78
CA ILE A 1 17.12 -11.13 10.41
C ILE A 1 17.55 -12.11 9.34
N PHE A 2 16.65 -12.49 8.43
CA PHE A 2 16.98 -13.37 7.32
C PHE A 2 17.32 -12.55 6.08
N PHE A 3 18.43 -12.89 5.43
CA PHE A 3 18.80 -12.36 4.13
C PHE A 3 19.16 -13.54 3.22
N ALA A 4 18.41 -13.70 2.13
CA ALA A 4 18.64 -14.74 1.14
C ALA A 4 18.81 -14.13 -0.25
N GLN A 5 19.77 -14.65 -1.02
CA GLN A 5 20.09 -14.13 -2.33
C GLN A 5 20.59 -15.24 -3.25
N TYR A 6 20.20 -15.22 -4.53
CA TYR A 6 20.58 -16.22 -5.54
C TYR A 6 20.19 -17.65 -5.16
N CYS A 7 19.02 -17.82 -4.54
CA CYS A 7 18.51 -19.13 -4.15
C CYS A 7 17.58 -19.72 -5.22
N GLN A 8 17.58 -21.05 -5.29
CA GLN A 8 16.64 -21.86 -6.07
C GLN A 8 15.90 -22.80 -5.10
N GLY A 9 14.57 -22.80 -5.12
CA GLY A 9 13.77 -23.70 -4.27
C GLY A 9 13.85 -23.38 -2.78
N LEU A 10 13.95 -22.09 -2.41
CA LEU A 10 14.03 -21.67 -1.02
C LEU A 10 12.68 -21.88 -0.32
N THR A 11 12.69 -22.57 0.81
CA THR A 11 11.53 -22.67 1.71
C THR A 11 11.90 -22.14 3.10
N LEU A 12 11.16 -21.14 3.58
CA LEU A 12 11.18 -20.72 4.98
C LEU A 12 9.87 -21.19 5.62
N THR A 13 9.97 -22.02 6.66
CA THR A 13 8.78 -22.53 7.33
C THR A 13 8.91 -22.76 8.82
N SER A 14 7.78 -22.67 9.53
CA SER A 14 7.60 -23.04 10.94
C SER A 14 8.47 -22.19 11.88
N LEU A 15 8.40 -20.87 11.73
CA LEU A 15 9.14 -19.90 12.53
C LEU A 15 8.20 -18.95 13.27
N SER A 16 8.57 -18.57 14.49
CA SER A 16 8.00 -17.42 15.20
C SER A 16 9.11 -16.43 15.52
N ILE A 17 8.90 -15.16 15.19
CA ILE A 17 9.90 -14.09 15.27
C ILE A 17 9.39 -12.96 16.15
N ASP A 18 10.22 -12.53 17.10
CA ASP A 18 10.00 -11.36 17.96
C ASP A 18 11.37 -10.73 18.27
N PHE A 19 11.40 -9.45 18.61
CA PHE A 19 12.63 -8.70 18.92
C PHE A 19 12.68 -8.31 20.39
N ASP A 20 13.90 -8.27 20.92
CA ASP A 20 14.25 -7.63 22.19
C ASP A 20 15.61 -6.92 22.00
N PRO A 21 15.72 -5.60 22.21
CA PRO A 21 14.67 -4.66 22.58
C PRO A 21 13.62 -4.47 21.48
N TYR A 22 12.46 -3.90 21.86
CA TYR A 22 11.38 -3.64 20.94
C TYR A 22 11.73 -2.51 19.95
N PRO A 23 11.25 -2.63 18.69
CA PRO A 23 11.48 -1.62 17.66
C PRO A 23 10.65 -0.34 17.81
N PHE A 24 9.76 -0.30 18.81
CA PHE A 24 8.85 0.79 19.11
C PHE A 24 8.50 0.78 20.60
N THR A 25 7.93 1.88 21.07
CA THR A 25 7.26 1.96 22.38
C THR A 25 5.91 2.66 22.24
N ALA A 26 5.07 2.60 23.28
CA ALA A 26 3.77 3.26 23.27
C ALA A 26 3.33 3.66 24.67
N GLY A 27 2.45 4.65 24.75
CA GLY A 27 1.99 5.17 26.02
C GLY A 27 1.17 6.44 25.87
N TYR A 28 1.05 7.18 26.98
CA TYR A 28 0.25 8.40 27.08
C TYR A 28 1.15 9.62 27.29
N VAL A 29 0.91 10.68 26.54
CA VAL A 29 1.61 11.96 26.70
C VAL A 29 1.26 12.54 28.07
N VAL A 30 2.26 12.78 28.92
CA VAL A 30 2.08 13.45 30.22
C VAL A 30 2.56 14.90 30.20
N ASN A 31 3.47 15.23 29.29
CA ASN A 31 3.94 16.59 29.06
C ASN A 31 4.25 16.77 27.56
N ALA A 32 3.89 17.93 27.01
CA ALA A 32 4.16 18.28 25.61
C ALA A 32 4.75 19.68 25.56
N THR A 33 5.87 19.82 24.87
CA THR A 33 6.55 21.11 24.64
C THR A 33 6.86 21.28 23.16
N ASN A 34 7.59 22.34 22.79
CA ASN A 34 8.02 22.54 21.41
C ASN A 34 9.29 21.76 21.03
N THR A 35 9.92 21.08 21.99
CA THR A 35 11.22 20.39 21.78
C THR A 35 11.23 18.94 22.28
N TYR A 36 10.27 18.53 23.11
CA TYR A 36 10.09 17.14 23.53
C TYR A 36 8.65 16.82 23.94
N LEU A 37 8.33 15.52 23.94
CA LEU A 37 7.20 14.93 24.63
C LEU A 37 7.72 14.05 25.78
N ASP A 38 7.08 14.11 26.95
CA ASP A 38 7.25 13.09 27.98
C ASP A 38 6.07 12.13 27.89
N VAL A 39 6.36 10.84 27.77
CA VAL A 39 5.38 9.77 27.55
C VAL A 39 5.45 8.77 28.70
N GLN A 40 4.34 8.61 29.41
CA GLN A 40 4.13 7.53 30.36
C GLN A 40 3.94 6.24 29.58
N ILE A 41 4.92 5.34 29.66
CA ILE A 41 4.93 4.10 28.90
C ILE A 41 3.85 3.15 29.42
N GLN A 42 3.09 2.57 28.49
CA GLN A 42 2.10 1.55 28.80
C GLN A 42 2.79 0.25 29.23
N SER A 43 2.22 -0.48 30.19
CA SER A 43 2.87 -1.65 30.82
C SER A 43 3.21 -2.81 29.87
N SER A 44 2.52 -2.94 28.75
CA SER A 44 2.80 -3.90 27.68
C SER A 44 3.98 -3.50 26.78
N HIS A 45 4.45 -2.26 26.91
CA HIS A 45 5.59 -1.68 26.24
C HIS A 45 6.74 -1.46 27.23
N ARG A 46 7.89 -1.02 26.70
CA ARG A 46 9.11 -0.77 27.49
C ARG A 46 9.72 0.54 27.05
N ALA A 47 10.26 1.30 27.99
CA ALA A 47 11.10 2.43 27.68
C ALA A 47 12.43 1.94 27.09
N ASP A 48 12.85 2.48 25.95
CA ASP A 48 14.20 2.29 25.41
C ASP A 48 14.88 3.66 25.28
N VAL A 49 16.06 3.78 25.89
CA VAL A 49 16.85 5.02 25.97
C VAL A 49 17.90 5.04 24.87
N ASN A 50 18.43 6.22 24.57
CA ASN A 50 19.41 6.40 23.51
C ASN A 50 18.90 5.98 22.13
N ARG A 51 17.58 6.08 21.90
CA ARG A 51 16.95 5.82 20.60
C ARG A 51 16.56 7.09 19.89
N ARG A 52 16.69 7.08 18.57
CA ARG A 52 16.05 8.08 17.72
C ARG A 52 14.63 7.65 17.42
N VAL A 53 13.68 8.57 17.52
CA VAL A 53 12.28 8.34 17.16
C VAL A 53 12.01 8.99 15.82
N LEU A 54 11.68 8.19 14.81
CA LEU A 54 11.40 8.67 13.45
C LEU A 54 9.93 9.04 13.25
N GLY A 55 9.03 8.39 13.98
CA GLY A 55 7.60 8.55 13.82
C GLY A 55 6.87 8.51 15.15
N LEU A 56 5.88 9.38 15.29
CA LEU A 56 4.89 9.38 16.36
C LEU A 56 3.51 9.26 15.72
N ILE A 57 2.74 8.25 16.13
CA ILE A 57 1.44 7.95 15.57
C ILE A 57 0.42 8.08 16.70
N ARG A 58 -0.55 8.98 16.57
CA ARG A 58 -1.65 9.05 17.53
C ARG A 58 -2.45 7.75 17.46
N TYR A 59 -2.80 7.22 18.62
CA TYR A 59 -3.36 5.88 18.75
C TYR A 59 -4.70 5.92 19.51
N ASP A 60 -5.62 5.04 19.12
CA ASP A 60 -6.85 4.77 19.88
C ASP A 60 -6.68 3.45 20.65
N PRO A 61 -6.50 3.49 21.97
CA PRO A 61 -6.29 2.29 22.79
C PRO A 61 -7.59 1.52 23.07
N ILE A 62 -8.77 2.06 22.74
CA ILE A 62 -10.05 1.37 22.87
C ILE A 62 -10.29 0.51 21.62
N GLU A 63 -10.13 1.11 20.45
CA GLU A 63 -10.30 0.43 19.16
C GLU A 63 -9.05 -0.36 18.73
N MET A 64 -7.93 -0.20 19.45
CA MET A 64 -6.63 -0.85 19.20
C MET A 64 -6.15 -0.65 17.77
N ARG A 65 -6.11 0.61 17.34
CA ARG A 65 -5.67 1.02 16.01
C ARG A 65 -5.16 2.47 16.04
N PRO A 66 -4.44 2.94 15.01
CA PRO A 66 -4.16 4.37 14.85
C PRO A 66 -5.43 5.21 14.95
N ALA A 67 -5.31 6.40 15.51
CA ALA A 67 -6.44 7.31 15.68
C ALA A 67 -7.13 7.57 14.33
N PHE A 68 -8.44 7.79 14.40
CA PHE A 68 -9.32 7.93 13.23
C PHE A 68 -10.30 9.10 13.42
N GLY A 69 -10.92 9.51 12.32
CA GLY A 69 -11.82 10.67 12.28
C GLY A 69 -11.09 12.01 12.33
N SER A 70 -11.75 13.04 12.86
CA SER A 70 -11.26 14.43 12.84
C SER A 70 -10.01 14.70 13.67
N HIS A 71 -9.65 13.76 14.54
CA HIS A 71 -8.61 13.87 15.54
C HIS A 71 -7.44 12.94 15.20
N THR A 72 -7.09 12.90 13.91
CA THR A 72 -6.09 11.98 13.37
C THR A 72 -4.86 12.72 12.90
N TYR A 73 -3.70 12.45 13.49
CA TYR A 73 -2.43 13.02 13.08
C TYR A 73 -1.26 12.08 13.41
N ASN A 74 -0.16 12.28 12.69
CA ASN A 74 1.13 11.67 12.96
C ASN A 74 2.22 12.75 12.84
N PHE A 75 3.41 12.43 13.33
CA PHE A 75 4.55 13.30 13.22
C PHE A 75 5.77 12.48 12.82
N TYR A 76 6.35 12.82 11.67
CA TYR A 76 7.58 12.21 11.18
C TYR A 76 8.73 13.20 11.26
N GLN A 77 9.90 12.72 11.65
CA GLN A 77 11.09 13.53 11.77
C GLN A 77 12.35 12.74 11.41
N VAL A 78 13.38 13.48 11.01
CA VAL A 78 14.75 12.97 10.89
C VAL A 78 15.58 13.64 11.99
N PRO A 79 15.60 13.06 13.21
CA PRO A 79 16.29 13.69 14.33
C PRO A 79 17.81 13.64 14.13
N PRO A 80 18.56 14.67 14.58
CA PRO A 80 20.02 14.60 14.60
C PRO A 80 20.48 13.46 15.52
N THR A 81 21.71 12.97 15.33
CA THR A 81 22.27 11.83 16.08
C THR A 81 22.35 12.04 17.59
N SER A 82 22.31 13.29 18.05
CA SER A 82 22.30 13.67 19.46
C SER A 82 20.89 13.73 20.08
N ALA A 83 19.82 13.73 19.28
CA ALA A 83 18.45 13.84 19.76
C ALA A 83 17.87 12.44 20.05
N ASN A 84 18.31 11.87 21.16
CA ASN A 84 17.90 10.54 21.60
C ASN A 84 16.96 10.56 22.81
N THR A 85 16.17 9.50 22.96
CA THR A 85 15.29 9.29 24.10
C THR A 85 16.04 9.19 25.42
N SER A 86 15.43 9.68 26.51
CA SER A 86 15.99 9.62 27.87
C SER A 86 14.90 9.38 28.91
N LEU A 87 15.22 8.75 30.04
CA LEU A 87 14.25 8.60 31.14
C LEU A 87 14.11 9.90 31.93
N VAL A 88 12.86 10.27 32.22
CA VAL A 88 12.52 11.28 33.24
C VAL A 88 12.31 10.60 34.59
N SER A 89 11.70 9.41 34.58
CA SER A 89 11.56 8.47 35.70
C SER A 89 11.45 7.05 35.14
N THR A 90 11.27 6.03 35.99
CA THR A 90 11.23 4.61 35.58
C THR A 90 10.30 4.34 34.41
N ASP A 91 9.12 4.98 34.38
CA ASP A 91 8.08 4.70 33.39
C ASP A 91 7.76 5.91 32.48
N ILE A 92 8.53 7.01 32.59
CA ILE A 92 8.33 8.20 31.76
C ILE A 92 9.54 8.38 30.83
N LEU A 93 9.30 8.18 29.55
CA LEU A 93 10.28 8.37 28.49
C LEU A 93 10.14 9.76 27.87
N ARG A 94 11.22 10.53 27.85
CA ARG A 94 11.32 11.76 27.06
C ARG A 94 11.70 11.43 25.63
N ILE A 95 10.90 11.92 24.69
CA ILE A 95 11.10 11.82 23.25
C ILE A 95 11.39 13.21 22.71
N PRO A 96 12.61 13.48 22.21
CA PRO A 96 12.90 14.71 21.50
C PRO A 96 12.06 14.85 20.22
N ILE A 97 11.56 16.05 19.95
CA ILE A 97 10.86 16.41 18.72
C ILE A 97 11.56 17.58 18.05
N ALA A 98 11.68 17.51 16.72
CA ALA A 98 12.39 18.50 15.91
C ALA A 98 11.60 19.81 15.73
N SER A 99 10.27 19.77 15.95
CA SER A 99 9.37 20.92 15.87
C SER A 99 8.12 20.65 16.70
N GLN A 100 7.32 21.69 16.92
CA GLN A 100 6.04 21.60 17.61
C GLN A 100 5.13 20.56 16.93
N THR A 101 4.50 19.70 17.74
CA THR A 101 3.58 18.64 17.30
C THR A 101 2.14 18.93 17.71
N ASP A 102 1.19 18.24 17.08
CA ASP A 102 -0.24 18.27 17.47
C ASP A 102 -0.58 17.39 18.69
N PHE A 103 0.42 16.71 19.28
CA PHE A 103 0.22 15.90 20.49
C PHE A 103 0.02 16.78 21.73
N HIS A 104 -0.97 16.41 22.54
CA HIS A 104 -1.30 17.07 23.81
C HIS A 104 -1.29 16.08 24.97
N ARG A 105 -1.24 16.62 26.19
CA ARG A 105 -1.33 15.80 27.40
C ARG A 105 -2.62 14.96 27.38
N GLY A 106 -2.48 13.66 27.63
CA GLY A 106 -3.56 12.67 27.60
C GLY A 106 -3.65 11.88 26.30
N ASP A 107 -3.03 12.33 25.21
CA ASP A 107 -3.03 11.58 23.96
C ASP A 107 -2.27 10.27 24.09
N ALA A 108 -2.87 9.19 23.60
CA ALA A 108 -2.19 7.92 23.40
C ALA A 108 -1.39 7.97 22.09
N LEU A 109 -0.17 7.45 22.11
CA LEU A 109 0.68 7.38 20.93
C LEU A 109 1.51 6.10 20.87
N VAL A 110 1.91 5.76 19.65
CA VAL A 110 2.98 4.81 19.35
C VAL A 110 4.18 5.60 18.83
N ALA A 111 5.35 5.36 19.41
CA ALA A 111 6.62 5.94 19.00
C ALA A 111 7.48 4.88 18.31
N VAL A 112 7.81 5.14 17.05
CA VAL A 112 8.58 4.26 16.17
C VAL A 112 10.05 4.68 16.19
N TYR A 113 10.94 3.76 16.56
CA TYR A 113 12.38 4.00 16.55
C TYR A 113 12.98 3.95 15.15
N ASP A 114 14.25 4.35 15.03
CA ASP A 114 14.95 4.28 13.74
C ASP A 114 15.09 2.84 13.22
N ILE A 115 14.81 2.69 11.93
CA ILE A 115 14.83 1.38 11.27
C ILE A 115 16.26 0.86 11.29
N SER A 116 16.46 -0.28 11.94
CA SER A 116 17.75 -0.97 11.94
C SER A 116 17.84 -2.04 10.85
N VAL A 117 16.75 -2.78 10.62
CA VAL A 117 16.74 -3.95 9.72
C VAL A 117 15.32 -4.37 9.31
N HIS A 118 15.18 -4.96 8.12
CA HIS A 118 13.99 -5.73 7.72
C HIS A 118 14.03 -7.16 8.28
N THR A 119 12.86 -7.76 8.54
CA THR A 119 12.83 -9.08 9.21
C THR A 119 13.31 -10.19 8.27
N ILE A 120 12.73 -10.31 7.08
CA ILE A 120 13.06 -11.27 6.02
C ILE A 120 13.27 -10.50 4.73
N TYR A 121 14.46 -10.58 4.14
CA TYR A 121 14.78 -9.97 2.86
C TYR A 121 15.27 -11.06 1.88
N ILE A 122 14.56 -11.25 0.77
CA ILE A 122 14.89 -12.25 -0.24
C ILE A 122 15.07 -11.56 -1.58
N GLN A 123 16.18 -11.79 -2.27
CA GLN A 123 16.39 -11.19 -3.58
C GLN A 123 16.98 -12.13 -4.62
N ASN A 124 16.76 -11.83 -5.90
CA ASN A 124 17.35 -12.55 -7.04
C ASN A 124 17.20 -14.07 -6.92
N SER A 125 16.01 -14.55 -6.56
CA SER A 125 15.77 -15.96 -6.23
C SER A 125 14.54 -16.48 -6.97
N PHE A 126 14.44 -17.79 -7.16
CA PHE A 126 13.30 -18.39 -7.84
C PHE A 126 12.82 -19.65 -7.14
N ASP A 127 11.52 -19.93 -7.25
CA ASP A 127 10.83 -20.97 -6.47
C ASP A 127 10.95 -20.72 -4.96
N VAL A 128 10.30 -19.65 -4.49
CA VAL A 128 10.35 -19.23 -3.07
C VAL A 128 9.03 -19.56 -2.39
N THR A 129 9.10 -20.25 -1.25
CA THR A 129 7.96 -20.58 -0.40
C THR A 129 8.15 -20.02 1.02
N ILE A 130 7.18 -19.26 1.50
CA ILE A 130 7.08 -18.75 2.87
C ILE A 130 5.84 -19.38 3.50
N GLN A 131 6.02 -20.18 4.54
CA GLN A 131 4.91 -20.96 5.09
C GLN A 131 4.92 -21.09 6.61
N SER A 132 3.80 -20.85 7.29
CA SER A 132 3.70 -21.04 8.75
C SER A 132 4.72 -20.18 9.49
N ILE A 133 4.61 -18.87 9.31
CA ILE A 133 5.50 -17.87 9.89
C ILE A 133 4.68 -16.90 10.73
N ASP A 134 5.05 -16.75 11.99
CA ASP A 134 4.51 -15.75 12.90
C ASP A 134 5.55 -14.65 13.18
N VAL A 135 5.15 -13.38 13.11
CA VAL A 135 6.00 -12.24 13.50
C VAL A 135 5.25 -11.30 14.44
N HIS A 136 5.89 -10.93 15.55
CA HIS A 136 5.26 -10.17 16.63
C HIS A 136 5.82 -8.78 16.88
N SER A 137 6.99 -8.48 16.32
CA SER A 137 7.60 -7.15 16.26
C SER A 137 8.57 -7.09 15.06
N ALA A 138 8.79 -5.92 14.47
CA ALA A 138 9.79 -5.71 13.42
C ALA A 138 10.28 -4.26 13.37
N TRP A 139 11.58 -4.07 13.15
CA TRP A 139 12.24 -2.75 13.07
C TRP A 139 11.89 -1.96 11.82
N GLY A 140 11.55 -2.63 10.73
CA GLY A 140 11.04 -2.03 9.50
C GLY A 140 9.96 -2.93 8.91
N MET A 141 10.01 -3.13 7.60
CA MET A 141 9.15 -4.09 6.90
C MET A 141 9.44 -5.55 7.32
N VAL A 142 8.41 -6.39 7.30
CA VAL A 142 8.56 -7.79 7.72
C VAL A 142 9.09 -8.68 6.61
N LEU A 143 8.32 -8.89 5.53
CA LEU A 143 8.77 -9.65 4.35
C LEU A 143 9.03 -8.68 3.19
N VAL A 144 10.28 -8.62 2.76
CA VAL A 144 10.69 -7.89 1.57
C VAL A 144 11.23 -8.87 0.53
N THR A 145 10.67 -8.83 -0.67
CA THR A 145 11.24 -9.59 -1.81
C THR A 145 11.65 -8.65 -2.92
N ASN A 146 12.73 -8.96 -3.63
CA ASN A 146 13.20 -8.16 -4.77
C ASN A 146 13.70 -9.05 -5.90
N ARG A 147 13.04 -9.01 -7.07
CA ARG A 147 13.32 -9.90 -8.21
C ARG A 147 13.25 -11.37 -7.83
N VAL A 148 12.14 -11.75 -7.21
CA VAL A 148 11.79 -13.15 -7.02
C VAL A 148 10.98 -13.64 -8.21
N ARG A 149 11.09 -14.93 -8.56
CA ARG A 149 10.17 -15.59 -9.50
C ARG A 149 9.44 -16.71 -8.78
N ARG A 150 8.12 -16.82 -9.02
CA ARG A 150 7.26 -17.88 -8.44
C ARG A 150 7.31 -17.87 -6.91
N LEU A 151 6.58 -16.91 -6.33
CA LEU A 151 6.49 -16.70 -4.89
C LEU A 151 5.20 -17.29 -4.34
N THR A 152 5.31 -18.20 -3.37
CA THR A 152 4.19 -18.77 -2.63
C THR A 152 4.29 -18.36 -1.16
N ILE A 153 3.21 -17.78 -0.63
CA ILE A 153 3.09 -17.35 0.77
C ILE A 153 1.80 -17.97 1.32
N SER A 154 1.89 -18.72 2.41
CA SER A 154 0.72 -19.32 3.05
C SER A 154 0.86 -19.39 4.55
N ASP A 155 -0.21 -19.18 5.32
CA ASP A 155 -0.13 -19.27 6.78
C ASP A 155 0.95 -18.32 7.35
N TYR A 156 0.93 -17.07 6.88
CA TYR A 156 1.88 -16.02 7.26
C TYR A 156 1.15 -14.96 8.07
N HIS A 157 1.57 -14.77 9.33
CA HIS A 157 0.88 -13.93 10.30
C HIS A 157 1.82 -12.91 10.92
N VAL A 158 1.48 -11.64 10.77
CA VAL A 158 2.12 -10.52 11.48
C VAL A 158 1.11 -9.92 12.42
N ALA A 159 1.28 -10.16 13.71
CA ALA A 159 0.36 -9.69 14.74
C ALA A 159 1.08 -9.45 16.06
N PRO A 160 0.74 -8.38 16.80
CA PRO A 160 1.41 -8.08 18.04
C PRO A 160 1.10 -9.15 19.11
N LYS A 161 2.05 -9.36 20.04
CA LYS A 161 1.73 -10.06 21.29
C LYS A 161 0.74 -9.24 22.13
N ASN A 162 -0.03 -9.95 22.97
CA ASN A 162 -1.12 -9.37 23.75
C ASN A 162 -0.72 -8.07 24.47
N GLY A 163 -1.54 -7.04 24.30
CA GLY A 163 -1.36 -5.71 24.89
C GLY A 163 -0.42 -4.77 24.12
N ARG A 164 0.40 -5.25 23.16
CA ARG A 164 1.24 -4.34 22.35
C ARG A 164 0.40 -3.64 21.29
N TRP A 165 0.70 -2.36 21.06
CA TRP A 165 -0.06 -1.48 20.15
C TRP A 165 0.46 -1.45 18.70
N LEU A 166 1.54 -2.17 18.40
CA LEU A 166 2.12 -2.27 17.05
C LEU A 166 2.77 -3.65 16.85
N SER A 167 2.79 -4.14 15.62
CA SER A 167 3.46 -5.40 15.22
C SER A 167 4.69 -5.20 14.34
N ALA A 168 4.75 -4.14 13.54
CA ALA A 168 5.90 -3.80 12.70
C ALA A 168 5.93 -2.30 12.47
N ASN A 169 7.12 -1.72 12.38
CA ASN A 169 7.28 -0.28 12.15
C ASN A 169 6.84 0.18 10.76
N SER A 170 6.79 -0.73 9.78
CA SER A 170 6.45 -0.45 8.38
C SER A 170 5.54 -1.56 7.83
N ASP A 171 5.63 -1.85 6.54
CA ASP A 171 4.81 -2.81 5.81
C ASP A 171 4.91 -4.24 6.36
N CYS A 172 3.81 -4.97 6.28
CA CYS A 172 3.80 -6.40 6.55
C CYS A 172 4.47 -7.21 5.42
N MET A 173 4.18 -6.86 4.17
CA MET A 173 4.80 -7.47 2.98
C MET A 173 5.07 -6.40 1.92
N HIS A 174 6.25 -6.42 1.34
CA HIS A 174 6.69 -5.47 0.31
C HIS A 174 7.41 -6.24 -0.82
N LEU A 175 6.70 -6.47 -1.93
CA LEU A 175 7.07 -7.42 -2.98
C LEU A 175 7.45 -6.68 -4.27
N ILE A 176 8.76 -6.59 -4.53
CA ILE A 176 9.35 -5.76 -5.58
C ILE A 176 9.77 -6.62 -6.78
N SER A 177 9.38 -6.21 -7.99
CA SER A 177 9.77 -6.82 -9.26
C SER A 177 9.59 -8.34 -9.30
N THR A 178 8.53 -8.86 -8.66
CA THR A 178 8.26 -10.30 -8.69
C THR A 178 7.72 -10.69 -10.08
N ARG A 179 8.18 -11.82 -10.62
CA ARG A 179 7.79 -12.31 -11.94
C ARG A 179 7.06 -13.63 -11.88
N GLU A 180 6.35 -13.92 -12.97
CA GLU A 180 5.51 -15.11 -13.18
C GLU A 180 4.27 -15.13 -12.27
N PHE A 181 4.40 -15.46 -10.98
CA PHE A 181 3.27 -15.43 -10.07
C PHE A 181 3.63 -15.10 -8.61
N ILE A 182 2.66 -14.52 -7.92
CA ILE A 182 2.55 -14.41 -6.47
C ILE A 182 1.27 -15.11 -6.05
N SER A 183 1.38 -16.11 -5.17
CA SER A 183 0.24 -16.77 -4.53
C SER A 183 0.28 -16.50 -3.03
N LEU A 184 -0.73 -15.83 -2.50
CA LEU A 184 -0.89 -15.52 -1.09
C LEU A 184 -2.18 -16.16 -0.56
N LYS A 185 -2.09 -16.97 0.49
CA LYS A 185 -3.27 -17.56 1.11
C LYS A 185 -3.23 -17.68 2.62
N ASP A 186 -4.39 -17.67 3.26
CA ASP A 186 -4.56 -18.03 4.68
C ASP A 186 -3.65 -17.23 5.61
N SER A 187 -3.54 -15.92 5.38
CA SER A 187 -2.53 -15.06 6.00
C SER A 187 -3.16 -13.83 6.67
N LYS A 188 -2.45 -13.21 7.60
CA LYS A 188 -2.93 -12.06 8.35
C LYS A 188 -1.84 -11.02 8.62
N CYS A 189 -2.18 -9.75 8.40
CA CYS A 189 -1.37 -8.60 8.79
C CYS A 189 -2.21 -7.70 9.72
N GLN A 190 -1.75 -7.51 10.95
CA GLN A 190 -2.48 -6.79 11.98
C GLN A 190 -1.59 -5.77 12.67
N MET A 191 -2.08 -4.53 12.82
CA MET A 191 -1.46 -3.45 13.59
C MET A 191 -0.01 -3.12 13.17
N GLN A 192 0.33 -3.26 11.90
CA GLN A 192 1.60 -2.77 11.36
C GLN A 192 1.56 -1.27 11.04
N GLY A 193 2.73 -0.64 10.98
CA GLY A 193 2.91 0.81 10.86
C GLY A 193 2.68 1.36 9.46
N ASP A 194 2.53 0.50 8.45
CA ASP A 194 2.21 0.88 7.08
C ASP A 194 1.30 -0.16 6.40
N ASP A 195 1.52 -0.50 5.13
CA ASP A 195 0.63 -1.35 4.35
C ASP A 195 0.59 -2.83 4.77
N GLY A 196 -0.52 -3.51 4.53
CA GLY A 196 -0.60 -4.98 4.66
C GLY A 196 0.16 -5.69 3.55
N LEU A 197 0.10 -5.17 2.34
CA LEU A 197 0.84 -5.67 1.20
C LEU A 197 1.09 -4.53 0.20
N ASN A 198 2.34 -4.36 -0.21
CA ASN A 198 2.71 -3.55 -1.37
C ASN A 198 3.30 -4.46 -2.46
N VAL A 199 2.77 -4.40 -3.68
CA VAL A 199 3.29 -5.13 -4.85
C VAL A 199 3.60 -4.14 -5.97
N LEU A 200 4.87 -4.04 -6.34
CA LEU A 200 5.34 -3.02 -7.27
C LEU A 200 6.51 -3.47 -8.14
N THR A 201 6.81 -2.67 -9.15
CA THR A 201 8.02 -2.70 -9.98
C THR A 201 8.52 -1.25 -10.13
N PRO A 202 9.79 -0.96 -9.83
CA PRO A 202 10.28 0.41 -9.90
C PRO A 202 10.33 0.92 -11.34
N TYR A 203 9.99 2.19 -11.53
CA TYR A 203 10.29 2.93 -12.73
C TYR A 203 11.76 3.33 -12.76
N VAL A 204 12.29 3.39 -13.98
CA VAL A 204 13.64 3.87 -14.26
C VAL A 204 13.57 4.87 -15.41
N SER A 205 14.51 5.81 -15.47
CA SER A 205 14.51 6.83 -16.52
C SER A 205 15.39 6.44 -17.69
N VAL A 206 15.00 6.83 -18.91
CA VAL A 206 15.85 6.83 -20.09
C VAL A 206 16.79 8.03 -19.99
N ALA A 207 17.99 7.82 -19.48
CA ALA A 207 18.97 8.89 -19.29
C ALA A 207 19.56 9.35 -20.63
N ASN A 208 19.81 8.42 -21.55
CA ASN A 208 20.36 8.74 -22.88
C ASN A 208 19.99 7.70 -23.94
N VAL A 209 19.80 8.13 -25.19
CA VAL A 209 19.61 7.28 -26.36
C VAL A 209 20.93 7.25 -27.14
N ILE A 210 21.60 6.11 -27.19
CA ILE A 210 22.89 5.98 -27.89
C ILE A 210 22.68 5.77 -29.38
N ASN A 211 21.77 4.87 -29.73
CA ASN A 211 21.31 4.60 -31.09
C ASN A 211 19.96 3.86 -31.02
N SER A 212 19.46 3.38 -32.16
CA SER A 212 18.15 2.73 -32.22
C SER A 212 18.04 1.45 -31.37
N THR A 213 19.13 0.78 -31.00
CA THR A 213 19.09 -0.47 -30.23
C THR A 213 19.84 -0.39 -28.89
N ALA A 214 20.29 0.79 -28.46
CA ALA A 214 21.07 0.95 -27.25
C ALA A 214 20.69 2.21 -26.46
N LEU A 215 20.41 2.03 -25.17
CA LEU A 215 19.96 3.09 -24.26
C LEU A 215 20.75 3.04 -22.95
N ILE A 216 20.96 4.20 -22.34
CA ILE A 216 21.37 4.28 -20.94
C ILE A 216 20.11 4.46 -20.09
N LEU A 217 19.85 3.52 -19.19
CA LEU A 217 18.78 3.64 -18.19
C LEU A 217 19.38 4.00 -16.83
N GLN A 218 18.65 4.80 -16.05
CA GLN A 218 19.06 5.30 -14.75
C GLN A 218 17.99 5.06 -13.68
N ALA A 219 18.40 4.44 -12.58
CA ALA A 219 17.63 4.27 -11.36
C ALA A 219 17.44 5.62 -10.66
N PHE A 220 16.29 5.80 -10.01
CA PHE A 220 16.06 6.91 -9.09
C PHE A 220 16.72 6.62 -7.74
N ASN A 221 17.00 7.67 -6.96
CA ASN A 221 17.57 7.51 -5.63
C ASN A 221 16.69 6.55 -4.79
N TRP A 222 17.33 5.64 -4.04
CA TRP A 222 16.69 4.59 -3.22
C TRP A 222 16.03 3.43 -3.99
N THR A 223 15.90 3.52 -5.32
CA THR A 223 15.47 2.39 -6.15
C THR A 223 16.66 1.48 -6.50
N ASP A 224 16.37 0.24 -6.87
CA ASP A 224 17.39 -0.77 -7.15
C ASP A 224 18.32 -0.38 -8.32
N PRO A 225 19.65 -0.66 -8.24
CA PRO A 225 20.66 -0.39 -9.29
C PRO A 225 20.53 -1.23 -10.60
N LEU A 226 19.31 -1.43 -11.09
CA LEU A 226 19.01 -1.91 -12.45
C LEU A 226 19.56 -3.31 -12.77
N PHE A 227 19.59 -4.24 -11.81
CA PHE A 227 19.90 -5.64 -12.15
C PHE A 227 18.71 -6.28 -12.87
N ILE A 228 18.64 -6.13 -14.19
CA ILE A 228 17.62 -6.69 -15.07
C ILE A 228 18.28 -7.72 -15.98
N GLU A 229 17.72 -8.92 -16.04
CA GLU A 229 18.30 -10.04 -16.79
C GLU A 229 18.11 -9.91 -18.30
N ASP A 230 19.05 -10.46 -19.05
CA ASP A 230 18.94 -10.63 -20.50
C ASP A 230 17.67 -11.43 -20.85
N GLY A 231 17.05 -11.10 -21.97
CA GLY A 231 15.76 -11.66 -22.38
C GLY A 231 14.54 -11.06 -21.67
N THR A 232 14.72 -10.19 -20.67
CA THR A 232 13.60 -9.49 -20.02
C THR A 232 13.01 -8.42 -20.94
N GLN A 233 11.68 -8.34 -20.98
CA GLN A 233 10.97 -7.28 -21.69
C GLN A 233 10.79 -6.05 -20.80
N LEU A 234 11.08 -4.87 -21.36
CA LEU A 234 10.75 -3.58 -20.77
C LEU A 234 9.56 -2.95 -21.51
N GLU A 235 8.70 -2.27 -20.77
CA GLU A 235 7.71 -1.34 -21.31
C GLU A 235 8.19 0.10 -21.05
N PHE A 236 7.96 0.97 -22.03
CA PHE A 236 8.35 2.37 -21.97
C PHE A 236 7.11 3.27 -21.98
N SER A 237 7.16 4.33 -21.20
CA SER A 237 6.13 5.36 -21.11
C SER A 237 6.74 6.76 -21.32
N PRO A 238 6.05 7.66 -22.04
CA PRO A 238 6.59 8.97 -22.32
C PRO A 238 6.57 9.83 -21.05
N ASN A 239 7.53 10.75 -20.89
CA ASN A 239 7.59 11.65 -19.74
C ASN A 239 6.26 12.38 -19.46
N LYS A 240 5.59 12.84 -20.53
CA LYS A 240 4.33 13.60 -20.45
C LYS A 240 3.10 12.74 -20.10
N GLN A 241 3.20 11.41 -20.22
CA GLN A 241 2.15 10.45 -19.87
C GLN A 241 2.81 9.20 -19.24
N PRO A 242 3.39 9.33 -18.03
CA PRO A 242 4.33 8.37 -17.43
C PRO A 242 3.75 6.97 -17.16
N PHE A 243 2.43 6.83 -17.27
CA PHE A 243 1.68 5.62 -16.98
C PHE A 243 1.01 5.02 -18.23
N THR A 244 1.39 5.49 -19.41
CA THR A 244 0.87 4.99 -20.69
C THR A 244 1.99 4.34 -21.48
N GLU A 245 1.92 3.03 -21.59
CA GLU A 245 2.83 2.26 -22.44
C GLU A 245 2.70 2.70 -23.90
N TYR A 246 3.82 2.93 -24.58
CA TYR A 246 3.84 3.18 -26.03
C TYR A 246 4.88 2.38 -26.82
N GLN A 247 5.82 1.74 -26.13
CA GLN A 247 6.90 0.98 -26.75
C GLN A 247 7.34 -0.16 -25.83
N ARG A 248 7.81 -1.27 -26.43
CA ARG A 248 8.47 -2.36 -25.71
C ARG A 248 9.82 -2.70 -26.32
N GLY A 249 10.70 -3.28 -25.51
CA GLY A 249 11.99 -3.80 -25.95
C GLY A 249 12.42 -5.01 -25.15
N THR A 250 13.07 -5.97 -25.82
CA THR A 250 13.66 -7.12 -25.14
C THR A 250 15.16 -6.91 -25.00
N ILE A 251 15.66 -6.99 -23.77
CA ILE A 251 17.07 -6.80 -23.46
C ILE A 251 17.88 -7.96 -24.06
N VAL A 252 18.98 -7.63 -24.74
CA VAL A 252 19.99 -8.59 -25.23
C VAL A 252 21.16 -8.66 -24.27
N SER A 253 21.61 -7.50 -23.78
CA SER A 253 22.68 -7.42 -22.79
C SER A 253 22.60 -6.11 -22.02
N SER A 254 23.22 -6.09 -20.83
CA SER A 254 23.47 -4.85 -20.08
C SER A 254 24.91 -4.78 -19.57
N THR A 255 25.46 -3.57 -19.53
CA THR A 255 26.78 -3.29 -18.95
C THR A 255 26.70 -2.12 -17.98
N PHE A 256 27.48 -2.18 -16.89
CA PHE A 256 27.59 -1.08 -15.95
C PHE A 256 28.03 0.21 -16.65
N TYR A 257 27.38 1.32 -16.31
CA TYR A 257 27.76 2.66 -16.77
C TYR A 257 28.15 3.55 -15.59
N THR A 258 27.30 3.63 -14.56
CA THR A 258 27.62 4.22 -13.26
C THR A 258 27.08 3.34 -12.12
N SER A 259 27.19 3.80 -10.86
CA SER A 259 26.57 3.13 -9.71
C SER A 259 25.04 3.08 -9.78
N THR A 260 24.40 3.96 -10.55
CA THR A 260 22.93 4.07 -10.66
C THR A 260 22.43 3.95 -12.09
N SER A 261 23.29 3.62 -13.06
CA SER A 261 22.90 3.53 -14.46
C SER A 261 23.64 2.42 -15.21
N ARG A 262 22.99 1.93 -16.26
CA ARG A 262 23.50 0.86 -17.13
C ARG A 262 23.20 1.15 -18.59
N LEU A 263 24.10 0.71 -19.46
CA LEU A 263 23.87 0.64 -20.89
C LEU A 263 23.15 -0.68 -21.18
N PHE A 264 21.97 -0.60 -21.77
CA PHE A 264 21.19 -1.74 -22.24
C PHE A 264 21.20 -1.79 -23.76
N THR A 265 21.34 -2.99 -24.32
CA THR A 265 21.13 -3.25 -25.75
C THR A 265 19.87 -4.08 -25.94
N PHE A 266 19.19 -3.86 -27.06
CA PHE A 266 17.89 -4.47 -27.38
C PHE A 266 17.96 -5.28 -28.67
N ASN A 267 17.10 -6.30 -28.77
CA ASN A 267 17.04 -7.20 -29.92
C ASN A 267 16.46 -6.54 -31.19
N SER A 268 15.79 -5.40 -31.05
CA SER A 268 15.18 -4.63 -32.12
C SER A 268 15.28 -3.14 -31.82
N SER A 269 15.04 -2.31 -32.84
CA SER A 269 15.01 -0.87 -32.66
C SER A 269 13.93 -0.43 -31.66
N ILE A 270 14.29 0.48 -30.76
CA ILE A 270 13.45 1.09 -29.72
C ILE A 270 13.38 2.58 -30.01
N ASN A 271 12.20 3.08 -30.32
CA ASN A 271 11.97 4.50 -30.57
C ASN A 271 11.49 5.17 -29.28
N VAL A 272 12.45 5.68 -28.49
CA VAL A 272 12.18 6.37 -27.22
C VAL A 272 12.93 7.68 -27.10
N ASN A 273 12.51 8.55 -26.19
CA ASN A 273 13.16 9.83 -25.92
C ASN A 273 13.92 9.80 -24.59
N SER A 274 15.00 10.58 -24.50
CA SER A 274 15.61 10.87 -23.20
C SER A 274 14.58 11.55 -22.28
N GLY A 275 14.53 11.11 -21.02
CA GLY A 275 13.57 11.55 -20.01
C GLY A 275 12.28 10.74 -19.96
N ASP A 276 12.07 9.80 -20.88
CA ASP A 276 10.99 8.80 -20.76
C ASP A 276 11.26 7.82 -19.61
N PHE A 277 10.25 7.06 -19.23
CA PHE A 277 10.36 6.05 -18.18
C PHE A 277 10.31 4.64 -18.78
N ALA A 278 10.91 3.69 -18.08
CA ALA A 278 10.84 2.27 -18.37
C ALA A 278 10.58 1.48 -17.09
N CYS A 279 9.98 0.31 -17.21
CA CYS A 279 9.83 -0.66 -16.13
C CYS A 279 9.79 -2.09 -16.71
N VAL A 280 9.96 -3.09 -15.86
CA VAL A 280 9.90 -4.50 -16.28
C VAL A 280 8.46 -4.85 -16.65
N ALA A 281 8.25 -5.32 -17.89
CA ALA A 281 6.94 -5.70 -18.39
C ALA A 281 6.51 -7.11 -17.95
N ASP A 282 7.49 -7.98 -17.65
CA ASP A 282 7.30 -9.38 -17.28
C ASP A 282 6.90 -9.56 -15.79
N ILE A 283 5.84 -8.89 -15.37
CA ILE A 283 5.35 -8.88 -13.99
C ILE A 283 4.58 -10.15 -13.60
N ALA A 284 4.48 -10.42 -12.30
CA ALA A 284 3.73 -11.54 -11.75
C ALA A 284 2.20 -11.35 -11.85
N SER A 285 1.47 -12.44 -12.08
CA SER A 285 0.07 -12.52 -11.70
C SER A 285 -0.06 -12.58 -10.17
N LEU A 286 -1.10 -11.97 -9.62
CA LEU A 286 -1.30 -11.89 -8.17
C LEU A 286 -2.61 -12.59 -7.79
N THR A 287 -2.50 -13.70 -7.07
CA THR A 287 -3.65 -14.44 -6.54
C THR A 287 -3.65 -14.36 -5.02
N ILE A 288 -4.70 -13.77 -4.44
CA ILE A 288 -4.88 -13.66 -2.98
C ILE A 288 -6.17 -14.37 -2.59
N ARG A 289 -6.09 -15.26 -1.59
CA ARG A 289 -7.24 -15.99 -1.02
C ARG A 289 -7.19 -15.91 0.50
N ASN A 290 -8.29 -15.57 1.17
CA ASN A 290 -8.34 -15.61 2.63
C ASN A 290 -7.19 -14.82 3.29
N PHE A 291 -7.06 -13.54 2.92
CA PHE A 291 -6.08 -12.63 3.50
C PHE A 291 -6.76 -11.59 4.37
N THR A 292 -6.29 -11.40 5.60
CA THR A 292 -6.81 -10.38 6.49
C THR A 292 -5.80 -9.25 6.69
N VAL A 293 -6.21 -8.01 6.46
CA VAL A 293 -5.47 -6.82 6.90
C VAL A 293 -6.33 -6.02 7.87
N GLU A 294 -5.80 -5.74 9.06
CA GLU A 294 -6.57 -5.02 10.06
C GLU A 294 -5.79 -4.07 10.95
N HIS A 295 -6.46 -2.98 11.35
CA HIS A 295 -6.02 -2.03 12.37
C HIS A 295 -4.66 -1.35 12.08
N ASN A 296 -4.21 -1.34 10.83
CA ASN A 296 -2.91 -0.79 10.44
C ASN A 296 -2.98 0.72 10.10
N ARG A 297 -1.81 1.39 10.10
CA ARG A 297 -1.70 2.85 9.86
C ARG A 297 -1.85 3.25 8.40
N ALA A 298 -1.69 2.36 7.43
CA ALA A 298 -1.87 2.80 6.06
C ALA A 298 -2.88 1.94 5.30
N ARG A 299 -2.56 1.55 4.06
CA ARG A 299 -3.49 0.90 3.15
C ARG A 299 -3.62 -0.58 3.52
N GLY A 300 -4.73 -1.18 3.13
CA GLY A 300 -4.86 -2.65 3.18
C GLY A 300 -3.83 -3.27 2.24
N VAL A 301 -4.01 -3.06 0.95
CA VAL A 301 -3.04 -3.39 -0.10
C VAL A 301 -2.81 -2.23 -1.06
N LEU A 302 -1.55 -1.99 -1.42
CA LEU A 302 -1.10 -1.11 -2.51
C LEU A 302 -0.68 -1.98 -3.71
N LEU A 303 -1.33 -1.77 -4.85
CA LEU A 303 -1.25 -2.65 -6.02
C LEU A 303 -0.79 -1.88 -7.26
N GLU A 304 0.42 -2.17 -7.68
CA GLU A 304 1.08 -1.61 -8.87
C GLU A 304 1.53 -2.76 -9.79
N THR A 305 0.61 -3.68 -10.04
CA THR A 305 0.79 -4.86 -10.88
C THR A 305 -0.49 -5.17 -11.69
N ARG A 306 -0.47 -6.23 -12.50
CA ARG A 306 -1.58 -6.64 -13.39
C ARG A 306 -1.98 -8.09 -13.11
N ASN A 307 -3.13 -8.51 -13.63
CA ASN A 307 -3.69 -9.86 -13.44
C ASN A 307 -3.87 -10.18 -11.95
N ILE A 308 -4.69 -9.36 -11.30
CA ILE A 308 -4.93 -9.37 -9.86
C ILE A 308 -6.26 -10.06 -9.60
N ASP A 309 -6.26 -11.06 -8.71
CA ASP A 309 -7.46 -11.76 -8.28
C ASP A 309 -7.45 -11.91 -6.76
N ILE A 310 -8.17 -11.03 -6.07
CA ILE A 310 -8.29 -10.98 -4.61
C ILE A 310 -9.68 -11.44 -4.22
N ARG A 311 -9.74 -12.56 -3.50
CA ARG A 311 -11.00 -13.13 -3.04
C ARG A 311 -11.00 -13.55 -1.60
N GLN A 312 -12.18 -13.51 -1.00
CA GLN A 312 -12.42 -14.04 0.35
C GLN A 312 -11.52 -13.36 1.40
N SER A 313 -11.14 -12.12 1.16
CA SER A 313 -10.24 -11.35 2.03
C SER A 313 -11.01 -10.39 2.92
N ILE A 314 -10.44 -10.08 4.07
CA ILE A 314 -11.02 -9.19 5.07
C ILE A 314 -10.13 -7.95 5.23
N PHE A 315 -10.72 -6.79 5.05
CA PHE A 315 -10.11 -5.51 5.36
C PHE A 315 -10.89 -4.86 6.49
N ASN A 316 -10.26 -4.70 7.65
CA ASN A 316 -10.95 -4.32 8.87
C ASN A 316 -10.24 -3.16 9.57
N LYS A 317 -10.88 -1.99 9.62
CA LYS A 317 -10.39 -0.78 10.27
C LYS A 317 -8.99 -0.35 9.80
N THR A 318 -8.72 -0.47 8.50
CA THR A 318 -7.52 0.12 7.89
C THR A 318 -7.61 1.64 7.96
N SER A 319 -6.52 2.32 8.29
CA SER A 319 -6.54 3.79 8.37
C SER A 319 -6.72 4.44 6.99
N GLY A 320 -6.04 3.92 5.97
CA GLY A 320 -6.21 4.31 4.56
C GLY A 320 -7.16 3.39 3.78
N PRO A 321 -7.21 3.52 2.44
CA PRO A 321 -7.97 2.64 1.56
C PRO A 321 -7.67 1.16 1.82
N ALA A 322 -8.70 0.33 1.74
CA ALA A 322 -8.52 -1.12 1.79
C ALA A 322 -7.72 -1.60 0.57
N ILE A 323 -8.03 -1.06 -0.61
CA ILE A 323 -7.31 -1.32 -1.86
C ILE A 323 -6.90 0.02 -2.47
N LEU A 324 -5.62 0.20 -2.76
CA LEU A 324 -5.09 1.36 -3.48
C LEU A 324 -4.36 0.91 -4.76
N PHE A 325 -4.74 1.50 -5.89
CA PHE A 325 -3.98 1.43 -7.14
C PHE A 325 -3.32 2.79 -7.37
N GLN A 326 -1.99 2.85 -7.27
CA GLN A 326 -1.24 4.10 -7.35
C GLN A 326 0.11 3.87 -8.03
N PRO A 327 0.19 3.81 -9.36
CA PRO A 327 1.47 4.06 -10.01
C PRO A 327 1.91 5.49 -9.66
N SER A 328 3.14 5.67 -9.20
CA SER A 328 3.62 6.92 -8.62
C SER A 328 4.96 7.35 -9.19
N LEU A 329 5.04 8.59 -9.68
CA LEU A 329 6.30 9.28 -9.96
C LEU A 329 6.91 9.94 -8.73
N TYR A 330 6.18 10.04 -7.62
CA TYR A 330 6.76 10.47 -6.35
C TYR A 330 7.61 9.36 -5.76
N TRP A 331 7.07 8.13 -5.71
CA TRP A 331 7.79 6.94 -5.26
C TRP A 331 8.63 6.28 -6.36
N HIS A 332 8.39 6.64 -7.62
CA HIS A 332 8.94 5.95 -8.79
C HIS A 332 8.58 4.46 -8.81
N GLU A 333 7.33 4.17 -8.45
CA GLU A 333 6.75 2.83 -8.36
C GLU A 333 5.69 2.69 -9.46
N GLY A 334 5.66 1.52 -10.08
CA GLY A 334 4.75 1.17 -11.17
C GLY A 334 4.48 -0.33 -11.18
N LEU A 335 3.69 -0.87 -12.08
CA LEU A 335 3.02 -0.27 -13.24
C LEU A 335 1.51 -0.05 -12.94
N PRO A 336 0.77 0.63 -13.83
CA PRO A 336 -0.67 0.81 -13.66
C PRO A 336 -1.42 -0.52 -13.66
N GLY A 337 -2.38 -0.63 -12.74
CA GLY A 337 -3.23 -1.80 -12.58
C GLY A 337 -4.02 -2.16 -13.84
N ARG A 338 -4.09 -3.46 -14.16
CA ARG A 338 -4.93 -4.00 -15.24
C ARG A 338 -5.44 -5.40 -14.90
N ASN A 339 -6.65 -5.72 -15.34
CA ASN A 339 -7.28 -7.04 -15.20
C ASN A 339 -7.35 -7.45 -13.72
N VAL A 340 -8.27 -6.80 -13.02
CA VAL A 340 -8.43 -6.88 -11.56
C VAL A 340 -9.80 -7.47 -11.24
N THR A 341 -9.81 -8.50 -10.42
CA THR A 341 -11.02 -9.03 -9.78
C THR A 341 -10.89 -8.89 -8.27
N LEU A 342 -11.85 -8.17 -7.67
CA LEU A 342 -12.05 -8.04 -6.24
C LEU A 342 -13.40 -8.67 -5.93
N ALA A 343 -13.42 -9.95 -5.56
CA ALA A 343 -14.65 -10.71 -5.41
C ALA A 343 -14.80 -11.30 -4.00
N GLU A 344 -16.02 -11.32 -3.47
CA GLU A 344 -16.32 -12.00 -2.19
C GLU A 344 -15.44 -11.49 -1.04
N ASN A 345 -15.15 -10.20 -0.99
CA ASN A 345 -14.35 -9.59 0.07
C ASN A 345 -15.24 -8.90 1.10
N LEU A 346 -14.74 -8.75 2.32
CA LEU A 346 -15.40 -8.07 3.43
C LEU A 346 -14.60 -6.82 3.82
N TYR A 347 -15.27 -5.67 3.82
CA TYR A 347 -14.67 -4.38 4.14
C TYR A 347 -15.40 -3.75 5.32
N ILE A 348 -14.70 -3.44 6.40
CA ILE A 348 -15.29 -2.99 7.67
C ILE A 348 -14.57 -1.74 8.13
N HIS A 349 -15.28 -0.60 8.15
CA HIS A 349 -14.79 0.66 8.73
C HIS A 349 -13.40 1.07 8.25
N CYS A 350 -13.12 0.82 6.96
CA CYS A 350 -11.84 1.16 6.36
C CYS A 350 -11.80 2.64 5.97
N ASN A 351 -10.59 3.12 5.73
CA ASN A 351 -10.34 4.45 5.18
C ASN A 351 -10.92 5.54 6.08
N GLU A 352 -10.59 5.50 7.38
CA GLU A 352 -11.10 6.40 8.41
C GLU A 352 -10.02 7.24 9.13
N GLY A 353 -8.74 7.02 8.84
CA GLY A 353 -7.63 7.58 9.59
C GLY A 353 -6.51 8.17 8.73
N ILE A 354 -5.26 7.99 9.17
CA ILE A 354 -4.07 8.43 8.43
C ILE A 354 -4.05 7.79 7.04
N GLY A 355 -3.74 8.60 6.03
CA GLY A 355 -3.72 8.13 4.63
C GLY A 355 -5.10 7.97 4.01
N GLN A 356 -6.16 8.44 4.68
CA GLN A 356 -7.53 8.41 4.16
C GLN A 356 -7.63 9.11 2.79
N GLN A 357 -8.24 8.41 1.84
CA GLN A 357 -8.61 8.92 0.51
C GLN A 357 -10.14 9.03 0.38
N GLN A 358 -10.69 9.18 -0.83
CA GLN A 358 -12.13 9.34 -1.01
C GLN A 358 -12.91 8.01 -0.94
N GLY A 359 -12.26 6.84 -1.12
CA GLY A 359 -12.95 5.54 -1.20
C GLY A 359 -12.27 4.38 -0.47
N PHE A 360 -13.04 3.34 -0.13
CA PHE A 360 -12.50 2.03 0.30
C PHE A 360 -11.56 1.45 -0.75
N ILE A 361 -12.00 1.50 -2.01
CA ILE A 361 -11.22 1.13 -3.18
C ILE A 361 -10.83 2.42 -3.89
N THR A 362 -9.54 2.69 -4.00
CA THR A 362 -9.03 3.95 -4.54
C THR A 362 -8.14 3.68 -5.75
N ILE A 363 -8.49 4.30 -6.86
CA ILE A 363 -7.66 4.43 -8.07
C ILE A 363 -7.12 5.86 -8.06
N LEU A 364 -5.82 6.01 -7.86
CA LEU A 364 -5.17 7.30 -7.71
C LEU A 364 -3.73 7.25 -8.22
N PRO A 365 -3.49 7.36 -9.54
CA PRO A 365 -2.15 7.55 -10.05
C PRO A 365 -1.59 8.88 -9.55
N GLU A 366 -0.28 8.94 -9.34
CA GLU A 366 0.41 10.12 -8.83
C GLU A 366 1.54 10.54 -9.79
N PRO A 367 1.40 11.63 -10.55
CA PRO A 367 0.28 12.56 -10.54
C PRO A 367 -0.96 11.99 -11.23
N THR A 368 -2.12 12.54 -10.89
CA THR A 368 -3.37 12.27 -11.62
C THR A 368 -3.21 12.67 -13.09
N GLN A 369 -3.65 11.80 -14.00
CA GLN A 369 -3.50 11.97 -15.44
C GLN A 369 -4.74 12.62 -16.07
N LEU A 370 -4.64 13.03 -17.34
CA LEU A 370 -5.79 13.51 -18.11
C LEU A 370 -6.54 12.39 -18.85
N ILE A 371 -5.97 11.20 -18.90
CA ILE A 371 -6.52 10.01 -19.56
C ILE A 371 -6.57 8.83 -18.58
N PRO A 372 -7.46 7.85 -18.77
CA PRO A 372 -7.44 6.65 -17.98
C PRO A 372 -6.14 5.85 -18.14
N VAL A 373 -5.63 5.28 -17.04
CA VAL A 373 -4.39 4.49 -17.03
C VAL A 373 -4.52 3.17 -16.27
N ILE A 374 -5.51 3.05 -15.37
CA ILE A 374 -5.80 1.81 -14.63
C ILE A 374 -7.06 1.19 -15.21
N ASN A 375 -7.00 -0.08 -15.60
CA ASN A 375 -7.98 -0.68 -16.51
C ASN A 375 -8.60 -1.98 -15.98
N ASP A 376 -9.81 -2.28 -16.41
CA ASP A 376 -10.46 -3.59 -16.26
C ASP A 376 -10.57 -4.05 -14.80
N ILE A 377 -11.32 -3.28 -13.99
CA ILE A 377 -11.54 -3.58 -12.57
C ILE A 377 -12.96 -4.10 -12.35
N ARG A 378 -13.08 -5.25 -11.71
CA ARG A 378 -14.36 -5.83 -11.29
C ARG A 378 -14.43 -5.89 -9.76
N ILE A 379 -15.48 -5.31 -9.20
CA ILE A 379 -15.80 -5.34 -7.77
C ILE A 379 -17.12 -6.10 -7.63
N GLU A 380 -17.03 -7.34 -7.15
CA GLU A 380 -18.11 -8.31 -7.29
C GLU A 380 -18.45 -8.97 -5.95
N SER A 381 -19.75 -9.15 -5.69
CA SER A 381 -20.25 -10.00 -4.59
C SER A 381 -19.59 -9.74 -3.23
N SER A 382 -19.21 -8.49 -2.95
CA SER A 382 -18.50 -8.10 -1.73
C SER A 382 -19.43 -7.38 -0.75
N THR A 383 -19.05 -7.38 0.52
CA THR A 383 -19.79 -6.73 1.61
C THR A 383 -19.01 -5.53 2.15
N PHE A 384 -19.64 -4.36 2.21
CA PHE A 384 -19.06 -3.12 2.73
C PHE A 384 -19.87 -2.61 3.92
N TYR A 385 -19.20 -2.43 5.06
CA TYR A 385 -19.73 -1.76 6.24
C TYR A 385 -18.96 -0.46 6.46
N PHE A 386 -19.64 0.67 6.27
CA PHE A 386 -19.06 1.98 6.50
C PHE A 386 -19.00 2.29 7.99
N GLY A 387 -17.86 2.79 8.44
CA GLY A 387 -17.76 3.42 9.75
C GLY A 387 -18.21 4.88 9.69
N ASN A 388 -18.21 5.55 10.84
CA ASN A 388 -18.66 6.94 10.96
C ASN A 388 -17.82 7.94 10.16
N PHE A 389 -16.59 7.57 9.79
CA PHE A 389 -15.67 8.43 9.05
C PHE A 389 -15.31 7.87 7.68
N SER A 390 -15.87 6.72 7.29
CA SER A 390 -15.73 6.18 5.93
C SER A 390 -16.43 7.11 4.92
N ARG A 391 -15.73 7.51 3.86
CA ARG A 391 -16.22 8.55 2.93
C ARG A 391 -17.12 8.03 1.82
N ALA A 392 -16.61 7.13 0.99
CA ALA A 392 -17.30 6.61 -0.19
C ALA A 392 -16.86 5.18 -0.48
N LEU A 393 -17.59 4.48 -1.34
CA LEU A 393 -17.22 3.13 -1.79
C LEU A 393 -15.93 3.18 -2.61
N MET A 394 -15.87 4.12 -3.56
CA MET A 394 -14.82 4.15 -4.56
C MET A 394 -14.35 5.57 -4.89
N GLN A 395 -13.05 5.72 -5.06
CA GLN A 395 -12.43 6.83 -5.77
C GLN A 395 -11.88 6.32 -7.11
N SER A 396 -12.29 6.93 -8.21
CA SER A 396 -11.80 6.63 -9.55
C SER A 396 -11.13 7.84 -10.18
N ASN A 397 -9.81 7.98 -9.99
CA ASN A 397 -8.99 8.92 -10.76
C ASN A 397 -8.28 8.12 -11.87
N ASN A 398 -8.64 8.36 -13.13
CA ASN A 398 -8.09 7.66 -14.30
C ASN A 398 -8.39 6.15 -14.38
N GLY A 399 -9.55 5.72 -13.89
CA GLY A 399 -10.07 4.37 -14.10
C GLY A 399 -10.70 4.22 -15.48
N ASN A 400 -10.51 3.08 -16.13
CA ASN A 400 -11.24 2.68 -17.32
C ASN A 400 -11.77 1.26 -17.18
N ASN A 401 -13.01 1.06 -17.60
CA ASN A 401 -13.66 -0.24 -17.59
C ASN A 401 -13.81 -0.81 -16.17
N VAL A 402 -14.59 -0.10 -15.35
CA VAL A 402 -14.84 -0.46 -13.94
C VAL A 402 -16.26 -0.97 -13.80
N TYR A 403 -16.41 -2.15 -13.20
CA TYR A 403 -17.67 -2.84 -13.00
C TYR A 403 -17.93 -3.06 -11.51
N ILE A 404 -19.08 -2.61 -11.03
CA ILE A 404 -19.50 -2.75 -9.62
C ILE A 404 -20.80 -3.55 -9.59
N THR A 405 -20.75 -4.83 -9.20
CA THR A 405 -21.93 -5.69 -9.28
C THR A 405 -22.11 -6.66 -8.12
N GLY A 406 -23.35 -6.93 -7.73
CA GLY A 406 -23.66 -7.94 -6.71
C GLY A 406 -23.21 -7.57 -5.29
N ASN A 407 -22.86 -6.30 -5.03
CA ASN A 407 -22.31 -5.90 -3.73
C ASN A 407 -23.40 -5.53 -2.73
N TYR A 408 -23.14 -5.82 -1.46
CA TYR A 408 -23.93 -5.31 -0.33
C TYR A 408 -23.19 -4.14 0.33
N ILE A 409 -23.85 -2.99 0.43
CA ILE A 409 -23.25 -1.74 0.92
C ILE A 409 -24.12 -1.21 2.05
N SER A 410 -23.63 -1.28 3.29
CA SER A 410 -24.26 -0.68 4.46
C SER A 410 -23.58 0.64 4.80
N THR A 411 -24.30 1.74 4.72
CA THR A 411 -23.80 3.08 5.01
C THR A 411 -24.80 3.90 5.82
N ASN A 412 -24.32 4.88 6.56
CA ASN A 412 -25.13 5.89 7.25
C ASN A 412 -25.06 7.27 6.56
N SER A 413 -24.38 7.37 5.42
CA SER A 413 -24.16 8.63 4.70
C SER A 413 -25.07 8.77 3.49
N SER A 414 -25.64 9.96 3.28
CA SER A 414 -26.35 10.32 2.04
C SER A 414 -25.40 10.76 0.91
N ALA A 415 -24.09 10.80 1.17
CA ALA A 415 -23.10 11.25 0.20
C ALA A 415 -22.98 10.27 -0.99
N PRO A 416 -22.56 10.76 -2.17
CA PRO A 416 -22.25 9.90 -3.29
C PRO A 416 -21.22 8.82 -2.95
N LEU A 417 -21.49 7.59 -3.38
CA LEU A 417 -20.64 6.43 -3.10
C LEU A 417 -19.40 6.39 -4.01
N ILE A 418 -19.40 7.10 -5.14
CA ILE A 418 -18.34 7.02 -6.15
C ILE A 418 -17.88 8.44 -6.50
N SER A 419 -16.58 8.72 -6.34
CA SER A 419 -15.94 9.94 -6.84
C SER A 419 -15.23 9.67 -8.16
N ILE A 420 -15.46 10.49 -9.18
CA ILE A 420 -14.97 10.26 -10.55
C ILE A 420 -14.11 11.43 -11.02
N CYS A 421 -12.91 11.12 -11.49
CA CYS A 421 -11.96 12.06 -12.09
C CYS A 421 -11.32 11.42 -13.33
N ASN A 422 -11.42 12.09 -14.48
CA ASN A 422 -10.78 11.71 -15.76
C ASN A 422 -10.90 10.20 -16.08
N SER A 423 -12.05 9.60 -15.79
CA SER A 423 -12.31 8.15 -15.87
C SER A 423 -13.38 7.81 -16.89
N ARG A 424 -13.38 6.60 -17.42
CA ARG A 424 -14.30 6.18 -18.49
C ARG A 424 -14.89 4.79 -18.25
N ASN A 425 -16.07 4.51 -18.81
CA ASN A 425 -16.68 3.17 -18.79
C ASN A 425 -16.84 2.63 -17.37
N ILE A 426 -17.54 3.38 -16.52
CA ILE A 426 -17.85 2.93 -15.15
C ILE A 426 -19.32 2.51 -15.14
N THR A 427 -19.58 1.26 -14.77
CA THR A 427 -20.93 0.69 -14.76
C THR A 427 -21.22 0.00 -13.43
N ALA A 428 -22.49 -0.01 -13.04
CA ALA A 428 -22.94 -0.76 -11.89
C ALA A 428 -24.23 -1.53 -12.17
N SER A 429 -24.41 -2.66 -11.51
CA SER A 429 -25.65 -3.44 -11.59
C SER A 429 -25.86 -4.30 -10.34
N ASN A 430 -27.12 -4.56 -9.99
CA ASN A 430 -27.47 -5.54 -8.96
C ASN A 430 -26.75 -5.34 -7.61
N ASN A 431 -26.63 -4.11 -7.11
CA ASN A 431 -26.07 -3.84 -5.78
C ASN A 431 -27.21 -3.55 -4.79
N THR A 432 -27.06 -4.01 -3.56
CA THR A 432 -27.93 -3.66 -2.43
C THR A 432 -27.28 -2.56 -1.62
N VAL A 433 -27.95 -1.41 -1.50
CA VAL A 433 -27.52 -0.33 -0.61
C VAL A 433 -28.52 -0.21 0.54
N ILE A 434 -28.04 -0.47 1.76
CA ILE A 434 -28.79 -0.23 2.98
C ILE A 434 -28.30 1.08 3.58
N ASN A 435 -29.19 2.08 3.61
CA ASN A 435 -28.95 3.32 4.32
C ASN A 435 -29.95 3.49 5.46
N ILE A 436 -29.44 3.49 6.68
CA ILE A 436 -30.24 3.50 7.92
C ILE A 436 -30.71 4.89 8.33
N GLN A 437 -30.24 5.96 7.69
CA GLN A 437 -30.54 7.35 8.09
C GLN A 437 -31.29 8.16 7.02
N SER A 438 -31.03 7.93 5.73
CA SER A 438 -31.64 8.71 4.65
C SER A 438 -31.51 8.03 3.28
N LYS A 439 -32.22 8.53 2.28
CA LYS A 439 -32.09 8.06 0.90
C LYS A 439 -30.85 8.69 0.24
N ILE A 440 -30.12 7.91 -0.57
CA ILE A 440 -29.08 8.44 -1.47
C ILE A 440 -29.76 8.83 -2.79
N ASP A 441 -29.73 10.12 -3.13
CA ASP A 441 -30.32 10.64 -4.36
C ASP A 441 -29.40 10.48 -5.57
N GLN A 442 -28.08 10.59 -5.35
CA GLN A 442 -27.07 10.49 -6.40
C GLN A 442 -25.89 9.62 -5.94
N TYR A 443 -25.62 8.54 -6.66
CA TYR A 443 -24.61 7.54 -6.28
C TYR A 443 -23.17 7.90 -6.67
N TYR A 444 -22.98 8.90 -7.54
CA TYR A 444 -21.66 9.34 -7.97
C TYR A 444 -21.56 10.85 -8.10
N ARG A 445 -20.35 11.38 -7.99
CA ARG A 445 -20.03 12.77 -8.28
C ARG A 445 -18.75 12.87 -9.09
N TYR A 446 -18.61 13.95 -9.84
CA TYR A 446 -17.33 14.31 -10.43
C TYR A 446 -16.49 15.07 -9.41
N ASP A 447 -15.21 14.71 -9.30
CA ASP A 447 -14.23 15.49 -8.57
C ASP A 447 -13.96 16.80 -9.35
N SER A 448 -13.98 17.93 -8.64
CA SER A 448 -13.78 19.26 -9.19
C SER A 448 -12.38 19.81 -8.93
N THR A 449 -11.49 19.04 -8.30
CA THR A 449 -10.11 19.44 -8.04
C THR A 449 -9.25 19.27 -9.29
N SER A 450 -8.35 20.21 -9.56
CA SER A 450 -7.40 20.08 -10.68
C SER A 450 -6.50 18.86 -10.47
N PRO A 451 -6.26 17.99 -11.49
CA PRO A 451 -6.56 18.16 -12.92
C PRO A 451 -7.86 17.47 -13.40
N CYS A 452 -8.81 17.20 -12.52
CA CYS A 452 -10.07 16.55 -12.87
C CYS A 452 -10.95 17.46 -13.73
N GLN A 453 -11.43 16.94 -14.85
CA GLN A 453 -12.37 17.63 -15.72
C GLN A 453 -13.51 16.69 -16.12
N MET A 454 -14.75 17.17 -15.97
CA MET A 454 -15.94 16.36 -16.25
C MET A 454 -15.99 15.87 -17.72
N ASN A 455 -15.55 16.69 -18.67
CA ASN A 455 -15.51 16.35 -20.10
C ASN A 455 -14.45 15.29 -20.46
N LEU A 456 -13.46 15.06 -19.58
CA LEU A 456 -12.50 13.96 -19.71
C LEU A 456 -13.05 12.66 -19.13
N SER A 457 -14.18 12.72 -18.42
CA SER A 457 -14.91 11.55 -17.97
C SER A 457 -16.08 11.27 -18.92
N SER A 458 -16.30 10.00 -19.27
CA SER A 458 -17.38 9.63 -20.20
C SER A 458 -17.86 8.20 -19.97
N LEU A 459 -19.06 7.89 -20.48
CA LEU A 459 -19.65 6.55 -20.38
C LEU A 459 -19.76 6.08 -18.92
N ILE A 460 -20.33 6.95 -18.07
CA ILE A 460 -20.64 6.67 -16.67
C ILE A 460 -22.10 6.23 -16.61
N ASP A 461 -22.32 4.93 -16.37
CA ASP A 461 -23.64 4.31 -16.28
C ASP A 461 -23.87 3.77 -14.86
N LEU A 462 -24.25 4.68 -13.97
CA LEU A 462 -24.49 4.42 -12.55
C LEU A 462 -25.93 4.82 -12.16
N PRO A 463 -26.97 4.22 -12.79
CA PRO A 463 -28.35 4.59 -12.52
C PRO A 463 -28.76 4.16 -11.11
N SER A 464 -29.76 4.81 -10.52
CA SER A 464 -30.25 4.42 -9.18
C SER A 464 -30.74 2.95 -9.13
N SER A 465 -31.20 2.39 -10.26
CA SER A 465 -31.57 0.98 -10.39
C SER A 465 -30.40 0.00 -10.29
N ALA A 466 -29.16 0.47 -10.38
CA ALA A 466 -27.99 -0.36 -10.13
C ALA A 466 -27.74 -0.63 -8.63
N PHE A 467 -28.42 0.11 -7.75
CA PHE A 467 -28.19 0.14 -6.30
C PHE A 467 -29.45 -0.13 -5.47
N ASN A 468 -30.52 -0.64 -6.10
CA ASN A 468 -31.81 -0.88 -5.45
C ASN A 468 -32.18 -2.37 -5.31
N SER A 469 -31.23 -3.28 -5.51
CA SER A 469 -31.45 -4.71 -5.27
C SER A 469 -31.68 -4.99 -3.79
N SER A 470 -32.25 -6.15 -3.49
CA SER A 470 -32.51 -6.60 -2.12
C SER A 470 -32.03 -8.04 -1.93
N PHE A 471 -30.79 -8.19 -1.45
CA PHE A 471 -30.23 -9.47 -1.00
C PHE A 471 -29.44 -9.28 0.31
N PRO A 472 -29.31 -10.33 1.14
CA PRO A 472 -28.47 -10.26 2.35
C PRO A 472 -26.98 -10.12 1.98
N PRO A 473 -26.12 -9.71 2.94
CA PRO A 473 -24.68 -9.63 2.69
C PRO A 473 -24.12 -10.93 2.07
N PRO A 474 -23.45 -10.89 0.90
CA PRO A 474 -22.88 -12.08 0.27
C PRO A 474 -21.71 -12.65 1.07
N VAL A 475 -21.02 -11.80 1.84
CA VAL A 475 -19.98 -12.18 2.80
C VAL A 475 -20.42 -11.71 4.18
N LEU A 476 -20.45 -12.61 5.16
CA LEU A 476 -20.94 -12.34 6.52
C LEU A 476 -19.81 -11.82 7.42
N LEU A 477 -20.17 -10.98 8.40
CA LEU A 477 -19.32 -10.72 9.57
C LEU A 477 -19.20 -12.03 10.36
N THR A 478 -18.00 -12.59 10.44
CA THR A 478 -17.69 -13.80 11.21
C THR A 478 -17.29 -13.49 12.64
#